data_AF-M7TCZ3-F1
#
_entry.id   AF-M7TCZ3-F1
#
_cell.length_a   1.000
_cell.length_b   1.000
_cell.length_c   1.000
_cell.angle_alpha   90.00
_cell.angle_beta   90.00
_cell.angle_gamma   90.00
#
_symmetry.space_group_name_H-M   'P 1'
#
loop_
_entity.id
_entity.type
_entity.pdbx_description
1 polymer ?
#
loop_
_entity_poly.entity_id
_entity_poly.type
_entity_poly.pdbx_seq_one_letter_code
_entity_poly.pdbx_strand_id
1 'polypeptide(L)'
;MHAQGLCHGDVTTANILFTLSSIDNLEEADIYRLFGSPETGVLETLSGEPAGPEAPRYIVKTLDFLSSTSNIIGHDVKLVDFDQCFAISSPPEKMLGTPVEFLAPEVAVGLPASPASDVWALGCCIFRLRSGEGPFSNYEVTSPADLMRIVFQTLGAMPPEWEDTLWDYDGQPTKDPSKGKPFDPWEGERSLRNLVYRIWDQPDGDAIQTGRTWPDRPMWGDDHKPFPPYFWNMVWKPRAVKVDNVYLTGYNDVEEGLLEPMPRIDDHEASLLYDLLSKIFVYDPKRRPMANEILNHPWFHMDGQLN
;
A
#
# COMPACT_ATOMS: atom_id res chain seq x y z
N MET A 1 1.91 -1.56 -20.78
CA MET A 1 1.78 -0.10 -20.95
C MET A 1 3.06 0.53 -21.45
N HIS A 2 4.19 0.42 -20.73
CA HIS A 2 5.46 1.06 -21.13
C HIS A 2 5.91 0.71 -22.56
N ALA A 3 5.80 -0.56 -22.97
CA ALA A 3 6.10 -1.00 -24.34
C ALA A 3 5.23 -0.35 -25.44
N GLN A 4 4.09 0.23 -25.06
CA GLN A 4 3.19 0.98 -25.95
C GLN A 4 3.41 2.51 -25.86
N GLY A 5 4.47 2.96 -25.19
CA GLY A 5 4.78 4.39 -25.07
C GLY A 5 3.98 5.11 -23.97
N LEU A 6 3.35 4.38 -23.04
CA LEU A 6 2.47 4.94 -22.00
C LEU A 6 3.02 4.68 -20.60
N CYS A 7 2.92 5.67 -19.73
CA CYS A 7 3.20 5.62 -18.29
C CYS A 7 1.88 5.74 -17.52
N HIS A 8 1.69 4.97 -16.46
CA HIS A 8 0.46 5.01 -15.66
C HIS A 8 0.37 6.29 -14.82
N GLY A 9 1.47 6.66 -14.14
CA GLY A 9 1.54 7.89 -13.36
C GLY A 9 0.81 7.87 -12.02
N ASP A 10 0.22 6.74 -11.63
CA ASP A 10 -0.49 6.58 -10.35
C ASP A 10 -0.64 5.11 -9.91
N VAL A 11 0.48 4.38 -9.91
CA VAL A 11 0.46 2.97 -9.49
C VAL A 11 0.36 2.90 -7.96
N THR A 12 -0.77 2.42 -7.45
CA THR A 12 -1.00 2.23 -6.01
C THR A 12 -1.70 0.90 -5.75
N THR A 13 -1.70 0.43 -4.50
CA THR A 13 -2.46 -0.78 -4.12
C THR A 13 -3.97 -0.59 -4.25
N ALA A 14 -4.48 0.65 -4.26
CA ALA A 14 -5.90 0.94 -4.48
C ALA A 14 -6.31 0.79 -5.95
N ASN A 15 -5.36 0.96 -6.87
CA ASN A 15 -5.55 0.86 -8.32
C ASN A 15 -5.29 -0.55 -8.86
N ILE A 16 -4.98 -1.52 -7.98
CA ILE A 16 -4.83 -2.94 -8.31
C ILE A 16 -6.05 -3.68 -7.75
N LEU A 17 -6.96 -4.07 -8.62
CA LEU A 17 -8.22 -4.71 -8.22
C LEU A 17 -8.22 -6.19 -8.56
N PHE A 18 -8.78 -7.00 -7.68
CA PHE A 18 -9.17 -8.36 -8.03
C PHE A 18 -10.36 -8.34 -8.99
N THR A 19 -10.35 -9.24 -9.96
CA THR A 19 -11.53 -9.52 -10.78
C THR A 19 -12.61 -10.20 -9.93
N LEU A 20 -13.86 -10.10 -10.37
CA LEU A 20 -14.96 -10.87 -9.79
C LEU A 20 -15.36 -11.99 -10.76
N SER A 21 -15.52 -13.19 -10.22
CA SER A 21 -15.91 -14.37 -10.97
C SER A 21 -17.43 -14.44 -11.11
N SER A 22 -17.91 -14.56 -12.34
CA SER A 22 -19.31 -14.87 -12.65
C SER A 22 -20.35 -13.87 -12.16
N ILE A 23 -19.95 -12.66 -11.74
CA ILE A 23 -20.89 -11.63 -11.27
C ILE A 23 -21.83 -11.14 -12.37
N ASP A 24 -21.37 -11.14 -13.62
CA ASP A 24 -22.16 -10.74 -14.79
C ASP A 24 -23.38 -11.64 -15.05
N ASN A 25 -23.41 -12.84 -14.44
CA ASN A 25 -24.51 -13.80 -14.56
C ASN A 25 -25.48 -13.75 -13.38
N LEU A 26 -25.25 -12.88 -12.39
CA LEU A 26 -26.08 -12.80 -11.19
C LEU A 26 -27.22 -11.80 -11.38
N GLU A 27 -28.42 -12.20 -10.95
CA GLU A 27 -29.54 -11.27 -10.81
C GLU A 27 -29.47 -10.57 -9.44
N GLU A 28 -30.23 -9.49 -9.27
CA GLU A 28 -30.29 -8.71 -8.02
C GLU A 28 -30.61 -9.60 -6.79
N ALA A 29 -31.51 -10.57 -6.97
CA ALA A 29 -31.86 -11.53 -5.93
C ALA A 29 -30.67 -12.42 -5.52
N ASP A 30 -29.77 -12.73 -6.44
CA ASP A 30 -28.56 -13.50 -6.14
C ASP A 30 -27.54 -12.65 -5.38
N ILE A 31 -27.40 -11.37 -5.73
CA ILE A 31 -26.58 -10.41 -4.96
C ILE A 31 -27.06 -10.34 -3.50
N TYR A 32 -28.38 -10.26 -3.27
CA TYR A 32 -28.92 -10.27 -1.91
C TYR A 32 -28.75 -11.62 -1.19
N ARG A 33 -28.69 -12.75 -1.91
CA ARG A 33 -28.35 -14.05 -1.29
C ARG A 33 -26.87 -14.13 -0.91
N LEU A 34 -26.00 -13.50 -1.69
CA LEU A 34 -24.57 -13.48 -1.42
C LEU A 34 -24.23 -12.59 -0.22
N PHE A 35 -24.78 -11.37 -0.17
CA PHE A 35 -24.35 -10.33 0.76
C PHE A 35 -25.41 -9.86 1.74
N GLY A 36 -26.66 -10.31 1.60
CA GLY A 36 -27.80 -9.78 2.35
C GLY A 36 -28.37 -8.49 1.73
N SER A 37 -29.38 -7.94 2.40
CA SER A 37 -29.99 -6.68 2.00
C SER A 37 -29.08 -5.49 2.31
N PRO A 38 -29.10 -4.41 1.51
CA PRO A 38 -28.29 -3.22 1.77
C PRO A 38 -28.56 -2.64 3.15
N GLU A 39 -27.49 -2.44 3.93
CA GLU A 39 -27.55 -1.72 5.18
C GLU A 39 -27.57 -0.21 4.90
N THR A 40 -28.61 0.49 5.39
CA THR A 40 -28.76 1.94 5.21
C THR A 40 -28.69 2.68 6.53
N GLY A 41 -28.07 3.86 6.53
CA GLY A 41 -28.04 4.79 7.66
C GLY A 41 -28.70 6.13 7.33
N VAL A 42 -29.09 6.88 8.35
CA VAL A 42 -29.58 8.26 8.19
C VAL A 42 -28.39 9.21 8.01
N LEU A 43 -28.56 10.25 7.20
CA LEU A 43 -27.56 11.31 7.08
C LEU A 43 -27.69 12.27 8.29
N GLU A 44 -26.68 12.31 9.14
CA GLU A 44 -26.59 13.25 10.25
C GLU A 44 -25.67 14.42 9.87
N THR A 45 -26.16 15.65 10.03
CA THR A 45 -25.33 16.85 9.84
C THR A 45 -24.57 17.16 11.13
N LEU A 46 -23.39 17.77 11.01
CA LEU A 46 -22.61 18.20 12.19
C LEU A 46 -23.39 19.18 13.09
N SER A 47 -24.31 19.96 12.51
CA SER A 47 -25.18 20.88 13.26
C SER A 47 -26.39 20.19 13.90
N GLY A 48 -26.69 18.93 13.55
CA GLY A 48 -27.89 18.21 13.99
C GLY A 48 -29.18 18.61 13.25
N GLU A 49 -29.10 19.58 12.35
CA GLU A 49 -30.24 20.04 11.54
C GLU A 49 -30.48 19.10 10.34
N PRO A 50 -31.73 18.97 9.85
CA PRO A 50 -32.02 18.15 8.68
C PRO A 50 -31.22 18.61 7.45
N ALA A 51 -30.68 17.66 6.70
CA ALA A 51 -30.00 17.97 5.45
C ALA A 51 -31.01 18.57 4.43
N GLY A 52 -30.54 19.52 3.61
CA GLY A 52 -31.36 20.15 2.58
C GLY A 52 -31.84 19.16 1.50
N PRO A 53 -32.77 19.59 0.61
CA PRO A 53 -33.36 18.71 -0.40
C PRO A 53 -32.35 18.13 -1.40
N GLU A 54 -31.19 18.77 -1.54
CA GLU A 54 -30.11 18.35 -2.43
C GLU A 54 -29.26 17.20 -1.85
N ALA A 55 -29.41 16.90 -0.56
CA ALA A 55 -28.64 15.86 0.11
C ALA A 55 -29.30 14.48 -0.06
N PRO A 56 -28.50 13.39 -0.17
CA PRO A 56 -29.01 12.04 -0.10
C PRO A 56 -29.84 11.82 1.17
N ARG A 57 -30.99 11.15 1.05
CA ARG A 57 -31.88 10.89 2.19
C ARG A 57 -31.35 9.84 3.15
N TYR A 58 -30.46 8.98 2.65
CA TYR A 58 -29.82 7.92 3.40
C TYR A 58 -28.45 7.65 2.78
N ILE A 59 -27.58 7.06 3.58
CA ILE A 59 -26.31 6.50 3.14
C ILE A 59 -26.45 4.98 3.06
N VAL A 60 -25.70 4.37 2.15
CA VAL A 60 -25.63 2.91 2.02
C VAL A 60 -24.23 2.49 2.45
N LYS A 61 -24.15 1.50 3.35
CA LYS A 61 -22.88 0.92 3.75
C LYS A 61 -22.22 0.23 2.56
N THR A 62 -20.90 0.33 2.45
CA THR A 62 -20.12 -0.34 1.40
C THR A 62 -20.27 -1.86 1.53
N LEU A 63 -20.34 -2.53 0.37
CA LEU A 63 -20.44 -3.99 0.32
C LEU A 63 -19.15 -4.64 0.85
N ASP A 64 -19.29 -5.58 1.78
CA ASP A 64 -18.17 -6.40 2.23
C ASP A 64 -18.05 -7.66 1.34
N PHE A 65 -17.17 -7.60 0.34
CA PHE A 65 -16.93 -8.72 -0.58
C PHE A 65 -16.47 -10.00 0.11
N LEU A 66 -15.85 -9.88 1.29
CA LEU A 66 -15.37 -11.02 2.06
C LEU A 66 -16.48 -11.67 2.89
N SER A 67 -17.63 -11.00 3.08
CA SER A 67 -18.79 -11.56 3.77
C SER A 67 -19.65 -12.49 2.90
N SER A 68 -19.42 -12.48 1.58
CA SER A 68 -20.16 -13.27 0.59
C SER A 68 -20.27 -14.73 1.02
N THR A 69 -21.43 -15.38 0.88
CA THR A 69 -21.64 -16.81 1.18
C THR A 69 -20.94 -17.79 0.21
N SER A 70 -20.31 -17.28 -0.84
CA SER A 70 -19.47 -18.04 -1.78
C SER A 70 -18.25 -17.25 -2.25
N ASN A 71 -17.19 -17.93 -2.70
CA ASN A 71 -16.04 -17.26 -3.30
C ASN A 71 -16.40 -16.69 -4.68
N ILE A 72 -16.38 -15.36 -4.78
CA ILE A 72 -16.62 -14.60 -6.02
C ILE A 72 -15.38 -13.81 -6.46
N ILE A 73 -14.29 -13.87 -5.70
CA ILE A 73 -13.05 -13.17 -6.04
C ILE A 73 -12.29 -14.04 -7.05
N GLY A 74 -12.02 -13.47 -8.22
CA GLY A 74 -11.22 -14.10 -9.26
C GLY A 74 -9.73 -14.11 -8.93
N HIS A 75 -8.99 -14.95 -9.65
CA HIS A 75 -7.54 -15.09 -9.49
C HIS A 75 -6.75 -14.02 -10.26
N ASP A 76 -7.40 -13.35 -11.23
CA ASP A 76 -6.77 -12.30 -12.02
C ASP A 76 -6.87 -10.96 -11.31
N VAL A 77 -5.79 -10.17 -11.43
CA VAL A 77 -5.75 -8.76 -11.01
C VAL A 77 -5.78 -7.86 -12.23
N LYS A 78 -6.38 -6.67 -12.07
CA LYS A 78 -6.44 -5.63 -13.09
C LYS A 78 -5.92 -4.31 -12.52
N LEU A 79 -5.09 -3.64 -13.30
CA LEU A 79 -4.71 -2.26 -13.06
C LEU A 79 -5.81 -1.35 -13.62
N VAL A 80 -6.26 -0.40 -12.80
CA VAL A 80 -7.33 0.55 -13.13
C VAL A 80 -6.87 1.99 -12.90
N ASP A 81 -7.77 2.94 -13.15
CA ASP A 81 -7.56 4.38 -12.95
C ASP A 81 -6.41 4.97 -13.78
N PHE A 82 -6.70 5.21 -15.06
CA PHE A 82 -5.76 5.76 -16.02
C PHE A 82 -5.87 7.28 -16.15
N ASP A 83 -6.51 7.97 -15.20
CA ASP A 83 -6.77 9.42 -15.30
C ASP A 83 -5.47 10.25 -15.20
N GLN A 84 -4.42 9.69 -14.58
CA GLN A 84 -3.07 10.28 -14.53
C GLN A 84 -2.12 9.73 -15.61
N CYS A 85 -2.61 8.89 -16.53
CA CYS A 85 -1.80 8.27 -17.57
C CYS A 85 -1.29 9.30 -18.59
N PHE A 86 -0.03 9.16 -19.00
CA PHE A 86 0.59 10.06 -19.98
C PHE A 86 1.46 9.33 -20.99
N ALA A 87 1.66 9.96 -22.15
CA ALA A 87 2.60 9.47 -23.15
C ALA A 87 4.05 9.72 -22.67
N ILE A 88 4.91 8.71 -22.75
CA ILE A 88 6.32 8.82 -22.33
C ILE A 88 7.05 9.94 -23.08
N SER A 89 6.65 10.22 -24.32
CA SER A 89 7.20 11.32 -25.12
C SER A 89 6.76 12.72 -24.69
N SER A 90 5.79 12.82 -23.78
CA SER A 90 5.22 14.09 -23.31
C SER A 90 4.82 13.97 -21.83
N PRO A 91 5.80 13.83 -20.92
CA PRO A 91 5.52 13.75 -19.49
C PRO A 91 4.91 15.06 -18.97
N PRO A 92 4.07 14.99 -17.93
CA PRO A 92 3.47 16.17 -17.32
C PRO A 92 4.54 17.08 -16.68
N GLU A 93 4.37 18.39 -16.82
CA GLU A 93 5.26 19.38 -16.19
C GLU A 93 4.97 19.55 -14.68
N LYS A 94 3.74 19.26 -14.27
CA LYS A 94 3.33 19.31 -12.86
C LYS A 94 3.41 17.92 -12.25
N MET A 95 3.70 17.89 -10.96
CA MET A 95 3.62 16.66 -10.15
C MET A 95 2.18 16.11 -10.23
N LEU A 96 2.08 14.80 -10.43
CA LEU A 96 0.81 14.07 -10.48
C LEU A 96 0.23 13.87 -9.07
N GLY A 97 -1.06 13.55 -9.00
CA GLY A 97 -1.78 13.37 -7.73
C GLY A 97 -1.47 12.08 -6.96
N THR A 98 -0.40 11.38 -7.30
CA THR A 98 -0.01 10.12 -6.63
C THR A 98 0.16 10.35 -5.13
N PRO A 99 -0.39 9.47 -4.26
CA PRO A 99 -0.18 9.57 -2.83
C PRO A 99 1.32 9.58 -2.51
N VAL A 100 1.69 10.43 -1.55
CA VAL A 100 3.09 10.75 -1.26
C VAL A 100 3.92 9.50 -0.94
N GLU A 101 3.35 8.45 -0.33
CA GLU A 101 4.11 7.25 0.01
C GLU A 101 4.50 6.36 -1.19
N PHE A 102 3.89 6.59 -2.37
CA PHE A 102 4.22 5.89 -3.62
C PHE A 102 5.06 6.77 -4.57
N LEU A 103 5.25 8.05 -4.24
CA LEU A 103 5.93 9.01 -5.10
C LEU A 103 7.42 8.62 -5.24
N ALA A 104 7.89 8.60 -6.48
CA ALA A 104 9.30 8.32 -6.77
C ALA A 104 10.17 9.54 -6.41
N PRO A 105 11.42 9.35 -5.93
CA PRO A 105 12.21 10.43 -5.38
C PRO A 105 12.60 11.48 -6.43
N GLU A 106 12.79 11.09 -7.70
CA GLU A 106 12.99 12.05 -8.79
C GLU A 106 11.78 12.97 -8.98
N VAL A 107 10.56 12.43 -8.81
CA VAL A 107 9.34 13.22 -8.91
C VAL A 107 9.19 14.11 -7.69
N ALA A 108 9.53 13.60 -6.49
CA ALA A 108 9.50 14.38 -5.26
C ALA A 108 10.39 15.63 -5.33
N VAL A 109 11.57 15.55 -5.96
CA VAL A 109 12.45 16.71 -6.20
C VAL A 109 12.04 17.58 -7.40
N GLY A 110 10.90 17.28 -8.02
CA GLY A 110 10.31 18.08 -9.10
C GLY A 110 10.81 17.73 -10.51
N LEU A 111 11.46 16.57 -10.70
CA LEU A 111 11.76 16.06 -12.04
C LEU A 111 10.52 15.36 -12.64
N PRO A 112 10.42 15.27 -13.99
CA PRO A 112 9.26 14.64 -14.62
C PRO A 112 9.12 13.16 -14.27
N ALA A 113 7.87 12.71 -14.08
CA ALA A 113 7.54 11.31 -13.95
C ALA A 113 7.90 10.52 -15.22
N SER A 114 8.21 9.24 -15.06
CA SER A 114 8.64 8.35 -16.13
C SER A 114 8.22 6.91 -15.85
N PRO A 115 8.41 5.97 -16.80
CA PRO A 115 8.21 4.54 -16.54
C PRO A 115 8.94 4.01 -15.29
N ALA A 116 10.10 4.59 -14.96
CA ALA A 116 10.86 4.22 -13.78
C ALA A 116 10.17 4.69 -12.47
N SER A 117 9.32 5.70 -12.55
CA SER A 117 8.50 6.18 -11.43
C SER A 117 7.34 5.21 -11.16
N ASP A 118 6.71 4.67 -12.20
CA ASP A 118 5.74 3.55 -12.05
C ASP A 118 6.41 2.32 -11.41
N VAL A 119 7.67 2.02 -11.78
CA VAL A 119 8.43 0.90 -11.21
C VAL A 119 8.72 1.12 -9.72
N TRP A 120 9.08 2.34 -9.31
CA TRP A 120 9.25 2.67 -7.90
C TRP A 120 7.96 2.43 -7.12
N ALA A 121 6.85 2.96 -7.62
CA ALA A 121 5.53 2.82 -7.02
C ALA A 121 5.07 1.34 -6.97
N LEU A 122 5.41 0.54 -7.98
CA LEU A 122 5.23 -0.92 -7.96
C LEU A 122 6.05 -1.58 -6.84
N GLY A 123 7.30 -1.16 -6.60
CA GLY A 123 8.09 -1.60 -5.45
C GLY A 123 7.42 -1.31 -4.12
N CYS A 124 6.84 -0.10 -3.97
CA CYS A 124 6.03 0.25 -2.81
C CYS A 124 4.80 -0.67 -2.67
N CYS A 125 4.12 -0.99 -3.77
CA CYS A 125 2.99 -1.93 -3.76
C CYS A 125 3.41 -3.34 -3.34
N ILE A 126 4.50 -3.88 -3.89
CA ILE A 126 5.01 -5.22 -3.54
C ILE A 126 5.32 -5.29 -2.04
N PHE A 127 6.07 -4.32 -1.51
CA PHE A 127 6.39 -4.28 -0.09
C PHE A 127 5.13 -4.14 0.77
N ARG A 128 4.18 -3.29 0.37
CA ARG A 128 2.91 -3.10 1.10
C ARG A 128 2.03 -4.33 1.10
N LEU A 129 1.94 -5.04 -0.02
CA LEU A 129 1.18 -6.29 -0.10
C LEU A 129 1.79 -7.38 0.79
N ARG A 130 3.12 -7.46 0.88
CA ARG A 130 3.79 -8.49 1.69
C ARG A 130 3.90 -8.15 3.17
N SER A 131 4.08 -6.87 3.52
CA SER A 131 4.28 -6.41 4.92
C SER A 131 3.03 -5.81 5.58
N GLY A 132 2.02 -5.45 4.78
CA GLY A 132 0.83 -4.71 5.19
C GLY A 132 1.06 -3.20 5.42
N GLU A 133 2.28 -2.69 5.25
CA GLU A 133 2.62 -1.26 5.37
C GLU A 133 3.51 -0.77 4.22
N GLY A 134 3.45 0.51 3.89
CA GLY A 134 4.33 1.07 2.85
C GLY A 134 5.79 1.16 3.29
N PRO A 135 6.78 0.96 2.40
CA PRO A 135 8.19 1.06 2.76
C PRO A 135 8.59 2.49 3.11
N PHE A 136 7.84 3.52 2.68
CA PHE A 136 8.08 4.93 3.02
C PHE A 136 6.85 5.58 3.68
N SER A 137 5.99 4.77 4.31
CA SER A 137 4.77 5.21 4.98
C SER A 137 5.03 5.43 6.48
N ASN A 138 4.71 6.62 6.97
CA ASN A 138 4.66 7.00 8.39
C ASN A 138 3.61 8.13 8.51
N TYR A 139 2.93 8.25 9.66
CA TYR A 139 2.06 9.37 10.02
C TYR A 139 2.68 10.76 9.77
N GLU A 140 4.00 10.88 9.76
CA GLU A 140 4.73 12.12 9.51
C GLU A 140 4.96 12.42 8.01
N VAL A 141 4.75 11.44 7.11
CA VAL A 141 4.96 11.65 5.66
C VAL A 141 3.71 12.23 5.04
N THR A 142 3.69 13.55 4.91
CA THR A 142 2.54 14.28 4.34
C THR A 142 2.89 15.12 3.12
N SER A 143 4.19 15.27 2.83
CA SER A 143 4.72 16.08 1.75
C SER A 143 5.90 15.41 1.02
N PRO A 144 6.23 15.83 -0.21
CA PRO A 144 7.44 15.38 -0.92
C PRO A 144 8.73 15.59 -0.12
N ALA A 145 8.85 16.67 0.64
CA ALA A 145 10.00 16.91 1.52
C ALA A 145 10.11 15.83 2.61
N ASP A 146 9.01 15.47 3.27
CA ASP A 146 8.99 14.42 4.31
C ASP A 146 9.31 13.05 3.72
N LEU A 147 8.79 12.75 2.52
CA LEU A 147 9.15 11.54 1.79
C LEU A 147 10.66 11.49 1.56
N MET A 148 11.26 12.57 1.06
CA MET A 148 12.70 12.62 0.81
C MET A 148 13.52 12.41 2.07
N ARG A 149 13.03 12.80 3.25
CA ARG A 149 13.68 12.51 4.53
C ARG A 149 13.68 11.02 4.85
N ILE A 150 12.54 10.33 4.69
CA ILE A 150 12.49 8.87 4.91
C ILE A 150 13.30 8.11 3.88
N VAL A 151 13.26 8.53 2.61
CA VAL A 151 14.08 7.93 1.54
C VAL A 151 15.57 8.13 1.85
N PHE A 152 15.98 9.32 2.30
CA PHE A 152 17.35 9.59 2.74
C PHE A 152 17.78 8.71 3.92
N GLN A 153 16.95 8.59 4.97
CA GLN A 153 17.24 7.68 6.07
C GLN A 153 17.37 6.22 5.62
N THR A 154 16.67 5.83 4.55
CA THR A 154 16.60 4.45 4.05
C THR A 154 17.71 4.09 3.06
N LEU A 155 18.04 5.01 2.15
CA LEU A 155 18.98 4.80 1.04
C LEU A 155 20.31 5.54 1.22
N GLY A 156 20.39 6.44 2.20
CA GLY A 156 21.52 7.34 2.41
C GLY A 156 21.52 8.54 1.47
N ALA A 157 22.71 9.08 1.24
CA ALA A 157 22.93 10.29 0.47
C ALA A 157 22.31 10.23 -0.93
N MET A 158 21.56 11.28 -1.26
CA MET A 158 20.99 11.48 -2.60
C MET A 158 22.06 11.96 -3.59
N PRO A 159 21.80 11.90 -4.91
CA PRO A 159 22.71 12.44 -5.90
C PRO A 159 23.01 13.94 -5.64
N PRO A 160 24.27 14.41 -5.79
CA PRO A 160 24.63 15.80 -5.51
C PRO A 160 23.80 16.83 -6.27
N GLU A 161 23.38 16.50 -7.49
CA GLU A 161 22.52 17.35 -8.30
C GLU A 161 21.13 17.61 -7.70
N TRP A 162 20.71 16.82 -6.70
CA TRP A 162 19.41 16.97 -6.02
C TRP A 162 19.55 17.70 -4.69
N GLU A 163 20.76 17.85 -4.14
CA GLU A 163 20.99 18.52 -2.84
C GLU A 163 20.58 20.00 -2.87
N ASP A 164 20.65 20.64 -4.04
CA ASP A 164 20.25 22.03 -4.25
C ASP A 164 18.71 22.22 -4.36
N THR A 165 17.92 21.14 -4.24
CA THR A 165 16.46 21.22 -4.27
C THR A 165 15.96 22.03 -3.07
N LEU A 166 15.17 23.06 -3.34
CA LEU A 166 14.53 23.86 -2.32
C LEU A 166 13.08 23.43 -2.10
N TRP A 167 12.64 23.48 -0.85
CA TRP A 167 11.31 23.05 -0.42
C TRP A 167 10.54 24.24 0.14
N ASP A 168 9.32 24.47 -0.33
CA ASP A 168 8.46 25.54 0.18
C ASP A 168 7.82 25.18 1.53
N TYR A 169 6.92 26.03 2.01
CA TYR A 169 6.24 25.85 3.30
C TYR A 169 5.37 24.58 3.34
N ASP A 170 4.82 24.16 2.20
CA ASP A 170 3.96 22.98 2.07
C ASP A 170 4.78 21.71 1.75
N GLY A 171 6.11 21.80 1.76
CA GLY A 171 7.03 20.70 1.48
C GLY A 171 7.08 20.32 -0.01
N GLN A 172 6.69 21.21 -0.91
CA GLN A 172 6.77 21.01 -2.36
C GLN A 172 8.11 21.53 -2.92
N PRO A 173 8.64 20.91 -3.99
CA PRO A 173 9.85 21.40 -4.63
C PRO A 173 9.59 22.76 -5.28
N THR A 174 10.48 23.73 -5.05
CA THR A 174 10.35 25.10 -5.56
C THR A 174 11.65 25.61 -6.18
N LYS A 175 11.51 26.44 -7.22
CA LYS A 175 12.62 27.18 -7.85
C LYS A 175 12.79 28.58 -7.29
N ASP A 176 11.91 29.02 -6.38
CA ASP A 176 11.92 30.35 -5.78
C ASP A 176 12.75 30.37 -4.49
N PRO A 177 13.98 30.93 -4.48
CA PRO A 177 14.84 30.92 -3.30
C PRO A 177 14.30 31.74 -2.13
N SER A 178 13.33 32.63 -2.38
CA SER A 178 12.73 33.43 -1.31
C SER A 178 11.69 32.67 -0.48
N LYS A 179 11.19 31.55 -1.01
CA LYS A 179 10.17 30.70 -0.39
C LYS A 179 10.71 29.33 0.01
N GLY A 180 11.81 28.93 -0.61
CA GLY A 180 12.41 27.62 -0.45
C GLY A 180 13.41 27.55 0.71
N LYS A 181 13.45 26.39 1.37
CA LYS A 181 14.50 26.00 2.32
C LYS A 181 15.28 24.82 1.76
N PRO A 182 16.59 24.69 2.08
CA PRO A 182 17.36 23.52 1.69
C PRO A 182 16.81 22.26 2.34
N PHE A 183 17.17 21.10 1.79
CA PHE A 183 16.86 19.81 2.39
C PHE A 183 17.46 19.71 3.80
N ASP A 184 16.65 19.23 4.74
CA ASP A 184 17.01 19.05 6.14
C ASP A 184 16.68 17.60 6.54
N PRO A 185 17.69 16.70 6.63
CA PRO A 185 17.46 15.29 6.91
C PRO A 185 17.05 15.08 8.37
N TRP A 186 16.19 14.10 8.62
CA TRP A 186 15.94 13.62 9.97
C TRP A 186 17.12 12.78 10.48
N GLU A 187 17.42 12.91 11.76
CA GLU A 187 18.41 12.05 12.42
C GLU A 187 17.96 10.59 12.44
N GLY A 188 18.93 9.68 12.42
CA GLY A 188 18.70 8.24 12.46
C GLY A 188 18.85 7.57 11.09
N GLU A 189 19.09 6.26 11.14
CA GLU A 189 19.21 5.42 9.95
C GLU A 189 18.07 4.41 9.93
N ARG A 190 17.54 4.18 8.72
CA ARG A 190 16.53 3.17 8.47
C ARG A 190 17.11 2.16 7.49
N SER A 191 17.08 0.88 7.85
CA SER A 191 17.68 -0.14 7.00
C SER A 191 16.59 -0.82 6.17
N LEU A 192 16.65 -0.70 4.84
CA LEU A 192 15.76 -1.44 3.93
C LEU A 192 15.84 -2.95 4.21
N ARG A 193 17.04 -3.47 4.49
CA ARG A 193 17.22 -4.86 4.89
C ARG A 193 16.44 -5.18 6.16
N ASN A 194 16.54 -4.36 7.19
CA ASN A 194 15.83 -4.62 8.45
C ASN A 194 14.30 -4.53 8.26
N LEU A 195 13.81 -3.64 7.39
CA LEU A 195 12.38 -3.59 7.06
C LEU A 195 11.90 -4.91 6.47
N VAL A 196 12.65 -5.48 5.52
CA VAL A 196 12.31 -6.75 4.87
C VAL A 196 12.40 -7.93 5.85
N TYR A 197 13.49 -8.03 6.60
CA TYR A 197 13.69 -9.15 7.55
C TYR A 197 12.78 -9.08 8.79
N ARG A 198 12.11 -7.94 9.03
CA ARG A 198 11.08 -7.78 10.06
C ARG A 198 9.67 -7.98 9.51
N ILE A 199 9.47 -8.44 8.28
CA ILE A 199 8.11 -8.78 7.83
C ILE A 199 7.64 -10.00 8.61
N TRP A 200 6.46 -9.89 9.24
CA TRP A 200 5.79 -11.01 9.89
C TRP A 200 5.23 -11.96 8.86
N ASP A 201 5.26 -13.24 9.18
CA ASP A 201 4.61 -14.27 8.38
C ASP A 201 3.44 -14.91 9.11
N GLN A 202 2.66 -15.66 8.33
CA GLN A 202 1.54 -16.41 8.86
C GLN A 202 2.04 -17.47 9.87
N PRO A 203 1.50 -17.52 11.10
CA PRO A 203 1.84 -18.59 12.04
C PRO A 203 1.36 -19.95 11.54
N ASP A 204 2.15 -20.99 11.79
CA ASP A 204 1.69 -22.37 11.71
C ASP A 204 0.71 -22.67 12.86
N GLY A 205 -0.56 -22.94 12.55
CA GLY A 205 -1.58 -23.37 13.52
C GLY A 205 -2.42 -22.25 14.17
N ASP A 206 -3.09 -22.58 15.28
CA ASP A 206 -3.85 -21.60 16.07
C ASP A 206 -2.89 -20.60 16.75
N ALA A 207 -3.22 -19.31 16.73
CA ALA A 207 -2.29 -18.29 17.21
C ALA A 207 -1.92 -18.48 18.69
N ILE A 208 -0.65 -18.20 18.99
CA ILE A 208 -0.03 -18.43 20.28
C ILE A 208 -0.71 -17.57 21.36
N GLN A 209 -1.01 -18.19 22.50
CA GLN A 209 -1.52 -17.50 23.68
C GLN A 209 -0.43 -16.58 24.26
N THR A 210 -0.51 -15.27 24.00
CA THR A 210 0.55 -14.28 24.33
C THR A 210 0.58 -13.85 25.82
N GLY A 211 -0.17 -14.52 26.70
CA GLY A 211 -0.05 -14.36 28.16
C GLY A 211 -0.46 -13.00 28.74
N ARG A 212 -1.02 -12.08 27.94
CA ARG A 212 -1.58 -10.79 28.42
C ARG A 212 -3.09 -10.75 28.18
N THR A 213 -3.86 -10.51 29.23
CA THR A 213 -5.30 -10.22 29.14
C THR A 213 -5.50 -8.80 28.61
N TRP A 214 -6.21 -8.68 27.50
CA TRP A 214 -6.47 -7.42 26.81
C TRP A 214 -7.45 -6.52 27.57
N PRO A 215 -7.24 -5.19 27.61
CA PRO A 215 -8.28 -4.25 28.00
C PRO A 215 -9.33 -4.12 26.89
N ASP A 216 -10.61 -4.19 27.25
CA ASP A 216 -11.76 -4.00 26.35
C ASP A 216 -11.64 -2.68 25.58
N ARG A 217 -11.40 -2.73 24.26
CA ARG A 217 -11.56 -1.57 23.37
C ARG A 217 -12.34 -1.96 22.12
N PRO A 218 -13.45 -1.27 21.81
CA PRO A 218 -14.03 -1.31 20.48
C PRO A 218 -13.28 -0.32 19.60
N MET A 219 -12.50 -0.81 18.64
CA MET A 219 -12.10 -0.01 17.47
C MET A 219 -13.00 -0.41 16.30
N TRP A 220 -13.48 0.60 15.58
CA TRP A 220 -14.49 0.56 14.53
C TRP A 220 -14.49 -0.72 13.67
N GLY A 221 -15.63 -1.41 13.63
CA GLY A 221 -15.88 -2.53 12.73
C GLY A 221 -15.89 -3.90 13.41
N ASP A 222 -16.56 -4.86 12.77
CA ASP A 222 -16.60 -6.27 13.17
C ASP A 222 -15.33 -7.00 12.67
N ASP A 223 -14.17 -6.35 12.83
CA ASP A 223 -12.86 -6.85 12.42
C ASP A 223 -12.42 -8.08 13.25
N HIS A 224 -13.24 -8.45 14.23
CA HIS A 224 -13.06 -9.61 15.10
C HIS A 224 -13.61 -10.91 14.50
N LYS A 225 -14.33 -10.88 13.37
CA LYS A 225 -14.84 -12.09 12.73
C LYS A 225 -13.84 -12.69 11.74
N PRO A 226 -13.60 -14.02 11.79
CA PRO A 226 -12.79 -14.67 10.78
C PRO A 226 -13.40 -14.53 9.39
N PHE A 227 -12.53 -14.37 8.38
CA PHE A 227 -12.95 -14.53 7.00
C PHE A 227 -13.63 -15.89 6.80
N PRO A 228 -14.64 -15.98 5.93
CA PRO A 228 -15.25 -17.25 5.61
C PRO A 228 -14.23 -18.31 5.17
N PRO A 229 -14.50 -19.60 5.46
CA PRO A 229 -13.55 -20.69 5.21
C PRO A 229 -12.91 -20.73 3.82
N TYR A 230 -13.67 -20.41 2.77
CA TYR A 230 -13.19 -20.43 1.39
C TYR A 230 -12.23 -19.29 1.04
N PHE A 231 -12.07 -18.28 1.90
CA PHE A 231 -11.11 -17.19 1.71
C PHE A 231 -9.81 -17.37 2.49
N TRP A 232 -9.69 -18.39 3.36
CA TRP A 232 -8.50 -18.56 4.22
C TRP A 232 -7.19 -18.64 3.44
N ASN A 233 -7.20 -19.24 2.26
CA ASN A 233 -6.02 -19.37 1.41
C ASN A 233 -5.84 -18.19 0.43
N MET A 234 -6.78 -17.24 0.41
CA MET A 234 -6.76 -16.09 -0.52
C MET A 234 -6.44 -14.78 0.19
N VAL A 235 -6.76 -14.68 1.48
CA VAL A 235 -6.68 -13.43 2.23
C VAL A 235 -5.81 -13.65 3.45
N TRP A 236 -4.53 -13.35 3.28
CA TRP A 236 -3.62 -13.10 4.39
C TRP A 236 -3.57 -11.59 4.64
N LYS A 237 -3.74 -11.17 5.90
CA LYS A 237 -3.46 -9.80 6.34
C LYS A 237 -2.10 -9.87 7.06
N PRO A 238 -0.98 -9.43 6.45
CA PRO A 238 0.36 -9.59 7.05
C PRO A 238 0.57 -8.93 8.41
N ARG A 239 -0.31 -7.97 8.76
CA ARG A 239 -0.33 -7.31 10.08
C ARG A 239 -1.39 -7.84 11.03
N ALA A 240 -2.26 -8.76 10.59
CA ALA A 240 -3.37 -9.24 11.40
C ALA A 240 -3.12 -10.67 11.89
N VAL A 241 -3.03 -10.85 13.20
CA VAL A 241 -2.86 -12.18 13.82
C VAL A 241 -4.09 -12.49 14.67
N LYS A 242 -4.66 -13.68 14.51
CA LYS A 242 -5.92 -14.04 15.19
C LYS A 242 -5.67 -14.82 16.48
N VAL A 243 -5.69 -14.16 17.64
CA VAL A 243 -5.55 -14.78 18.98
C VAL A 243 -6.91 -14.87 19.65
N ASP A 244 -7.34 -16.05 20.09
CA ASP A 244 -8.62 -16.26 20.80
C ASP A 244 -9.86 -15.66 20.08
N ASN A 245 -9.90 -15.74 18.75
CA ASN A 245 -10.90 -15.10 17.88
C ASN A 245 -10.88 -13.57 17.84
N VAL A 246 -9.80 -12.93 18.25
CA VAL A 246 -9.56 -11.49 18.09
C VAL A 246 -8.41 -11.29 17.11
N TYR A 247 -8.64 -10.55 16.03
CA TYR A 247 -7.55 -10.09 15.17
C TYR A 247 -6.79 -8.95 15.85
N LEU A 248 -5.50 -9.15 16.00
CA LEU A 248 -4.54 -8.17 16.49
C LEU A 248 -3.89 -7.51 15.29
N THR A 249 -3.84 -6.19 15.31
CA THR A 249 -3.16 -5.40 14.28
C THR A 249 -2.03 -4.65 14.92
N GLY A 250 -0.82 -4.62 14.35
CA GLY A 250 0.31 -3.93 14.98
C GLY A 250 0.28 -2.40 14.81
N TYR A 251 -0.73 -1.67 15.29
CA TYR A 251 -0.79 -0.20 15.10
C TYR A 251 -0.21 0.60 16.26
N ASN A 252 0.21 -0.05 17.35
CA ASN A 252 0.86 0.61 18.48
C ASN A 252 1.90 -0.30 19.16
N ASP A 253 2.76 0.29 20.00
CA ASP A 253 3.87 -0.41 20.69
C ASP A 253 3.42 -1.64 21.48
N VAL A 254 2.21 -1.61 22.05
CA VAL A 254 1.67 -2.72 22.84
C VAL A 254 1.33 -3.89 21.93
N GLU A 255 0.65 -3.62 20.82
CA GLU A 255 0.31 -4.61 19.81
C GLU A 255 1.56 -5.13 19.09
N GLU A 256 2.52 -4.26 18.76
CA GLU A 256 3.79 -4.66 18.14
C GLU A 256 4.59 -5.60 19.04
N GLY A 257 4.69 -5.30 20.34
CA GLY A 257 5.31 -6.17 21.33
C GLY A 257 4.63 -7.55 21.46
N LEU A 258 3.34 -7.64 21.14
CA LEU A 258 2.58 -8.89 21.15
C LEU A 258 2.78 -9.70 19.86
N LEU A 259 3.17 -9.04 18.77
CA LEU A 259 3.54 -9.67 17.50
C LEU A 259 5.03 -10.06 17.46
N GLU A 260 5.89 -9.56 18.35
CA GLU A 260 7.31 -9.91 18.38
C GLU A 260 7.63 -11.42 18.34
N PRO A 261 6.89 -12.30 19.04
CA PRO A 261 7.15 -13.74 19.03
C PRO A 261 6.69 -14.45 17.75
N MET A 262 5.96 -13.77 16.87
CA MET A 262 5.43 -14.36 15.65
C MET A 262 6.54 -14.67 14.65
N PRO A 263 6.39 -15.72 13.83
CA PRO A 263 7.36 -16.01 12.78
C PRO A 263 7.51 -14.81 11.85
N ARG A 264 8.73 -14.63 11.38
CA ARG A 264 9.04 -13.75 10.25
C ARG A 264 9.04 -14.59 8.99
N ILE A 265 9.01 -13.90 7.85
CA ILE A 265 9.20 -14.55 6.54
C ILE A 265 10.53 -15.31 6.55
N ASP A 266 10.62 -16.39 5.80
CA ASP A 266 11.83 -17.21 5.79
C ASP A 266 13.04 -16.42 5.25
N ASP A 267 14.25 -16.77 5.70
CA ASP A 267 15.47 -16.05 5.35
C ASP A 267 15.75 -16.05 3.83
N HIS A 268 15.29 -17.06 3.09
CA HIS A 268 15.45 -17.15 1.65
C HIS A 268 14.51 -16.19 0.93
N GLU A 269 13.22 -16.18 1.30
CA GLU A 269 12.26 -15.18 0.84
C GLU A 269 12.75 -13.76 1.17
N ALA A 270 13.14 -13.50 2.42
CA ALA A 270 13.65 -12.20 2.85
C ALA A 270 14.85 -11.74 2.01
N SER A 271 15.78 -12.66 1.73
CA SER A 271 16.95 -12.37 0.92
C SER A 271 16.56 -12.01 -0.52
N LEU A 272 15.63 -12.74 -1.13
CA LEU A 272 15.16 -12.48 -2.49
C LEU A 272 14.33 -11.21 -2.58
N LEU A 273 13.47 -10.93 -1.60
CA LEU A 273 12.67 -9.71 -1.55
C LEU A 273 13.56 -8.48 -1.36
N TYR A 274 14.56 -8.56 -0.48
CA TYR A 274 15.55 -7.50 -0.31
C TYR A 274 16.35 -7.27 -1.59
N ASP A 275 16.79 -8.35 -2.26
CA ASP A 275 17.51 -8.29 -3.53
C ASP A 275 16.64 -7.67 -4.66
N LEU A 276 15.34 -7.92 -4.67
CA LEU A 276 14.40 -7.28 -5.61
C LEU A 276 14.25 -5.78 -5.30
N LEU A 277 13.90 -5.45 -4.07
CA LEU A 277 13.58 -4.08 -3.66
C LEU A 277 14.81 -3.17 -3.70
N SER A 278 16.01 -3.68 -3.43
CA SER A 278 17.26 -2.90 -3.53
C SER A 278 17.62 -2.54 -4.98
N LYS A 279 17.14 -3.29 -5.98
CA LYS A 279 17.25 -2.91 -7.41
C LYS A 279 16.21 -1.88 -7.82
N ILE A 280 15.02 -1.90 -7.22
CA ILE A 280 13.93 -0.96 -7.50
C ILE A 280 14.17 0.39 -6.81
N PHE A 281 14.51 0.37 -5.52
CA PHE A 281 14.70 1.56 -4.70
C PHE A 281 16.09 2.17 -4.87
N VAL A 282 16.29 2.73 -6.05
CA VAL A 282 17.50 3.49 -6.43
C VAL A 282 17.09 4.90 -6.85
N TYR A 283 17.87 5.90 -6.44
CA TYR A 283 17.62 7.29 -6.81
C TYR A 283 17.62 7.49 -8.33
N ASP A 284 18.67 7.04 -9.03
CA ASP A 284 18.75 7.19 -10.49
C ASP A 284 17.71 6.31 -11.20
N PRO A 285 16.69 6.90 -11.86
CA PRO A 285 15.64 6.15 -12.53
C PRO A 285 16.18 5.28 -13.67
N LYS A 286 17.33 5.62 -14.27
CA LYS A 286 17.94 4.84 -15.37
C LYS A 286 18.53 3.51 -14.90
N ARG A 287 18.76 3.36 -13.60
CA ARG A 287 19.31 2.15 -13.00
C ARG A 287 18.23 1.19 -12.49
N ARG A 288 16.97 1.63 -12.46
CA ARG A 288 15.84 0.77 -12.05
C ARG A 288 15.55 -0.26 -13.13
N PRO A 289 15.20 -1.50 -12.76
CA PRO A 289 14.81 -2.52 -13.72
C PRO A 289 13.50 -2.14 -14.42
N MET A 290 13.29 -2.68 -15.61
CA MET A 290 12.00 -2.62 -16.30
C MET A 290 11.01 -3.60 -15.66
N ALA A 291 9.70 -3.36 -15.84
CA ALA A 291 8.66 -4.22 -15.29
C ALA A 291 8.76 -5.70 -15.73
N ASN A 292 9.22 -5.97 -16.95
CA ASN A 292 9.46 -7.34 -17.43
C ASN A 292 10.68 -8.00 -16.76
N GLU A 293 11.71 -7.23 -16.38
CA GLU A 293 12.86 -7.75 -15.63
C GLU A 293 12.45 -8.08 -14.19
N ILE A 294 11.63 -7.24 -13.58
CA ILE A 294 11.03 -7.48 -12.25
C ILE A 294 10.24 -8.79 -12.24
N LEU A 295 9.39 -9.02 -13.25
CA LEU A 295 8.58 -10.23 -13.35
C LEU A 295 9.42 -11.52 -13.43
N ASN A 296 10.64 -11.44 -13.95
CA ASN A 296 11.57 -12.57 -14.04
C ASN A 296 12.47 -12.71 -12.80
N HIS A 297 12.30 -11.86 -11.78
CA HIS A 297 13.08 -11.94 -10.56
C HIS A 297 12.75 -13.24 -9.78
N PRO A 298 13.76 -13.95 -9.20
CA PRO A 298 13.52 -15.23 -8.53
C PRO A 298 12.48 -15.19 -7.41
N TRP A 299 12.26 -14.04 -6.77
CA TRP A 299 11.22 -13.85 -5.74
C TRP A 299 9.81 -14.20 -6.26
N PHE A 300 9.49 -13.96 -7.53
CA PHE A 300 8.19 -14.34 -8.12
C PHE A 300 8.09 -15.82 -8.51
N HIS A 301 9.17 -16.59 -8.36
CA HIS A 301 9.27 -17.99 -8.81
C HIS A 301 9.72 -18.94 -7.70
N MET A 302 9.64 -18.53 -6.44
CA MET A 302 10.08 -19.32 -5.27
C MET A 302 9.30 -20.63 -5.15
N ASP A 303 7.98 -20.59 -5.40
CA ASP A 303 7.10 -21.76 -5.33
C ASP A 303 7.34 -22.77 -6.47
N GLY A 304 8.02 -22.37 -7.54
CA GLY A 304 8.33 -23.23 -8.69
C GLY A 304 9.42 -24.27 -8.44
N GLN A 305 10.07 -24.25 -7.26
CA GLN A 305 11.06 -25.24 -6.84
C GLN A 305 10.50 -26.34 -5.93
N LEU A 306 9.22 -26.27 -5.58
CA LEU A 306 8.50 -27.36 -4.92
C LEU A 306 7.81 -28.25 -5.97
N ASN A 307 8.59 -29.09 -6.64
CA ASN A 307 8.11 -30.25 -7.42
C ASN A 307 9.01 -31.46 -7.15
#